data_AF-A0A091C9U2-F1
#
_entry.id   AF-A0A091C9U2-F1
#
_cell.length_a   1.000
_cell.length_b   1.000
_cell.length_c   1.000
_cell.angle_alpha   90.00
_cell.angle_beta   90.00
_cell.angle_gamma   90.00
#
_symmetry.space_group_name_H-M   'P 1'
#
loop_
_entity.id
_entity.type
_entity.pdbx_description
1 polymer ?
#
loop_
_entity_poly.entity_id
_entity_poly.type
_entity_poly.pdbx_seq_one_letter_code
_entity_poly.pdbx_strand_id
1 'polypeptide(L)'
;MFDISKRMDDRLVLNGKEYQLFLSFDNVLKVFDMWSDDRFPVQIKPQLALVKLTNSSDFKNIDFETALNIYSEVFDKHIKSVRAIDAVERYDLEGNVIPRKPREDSDDGKPLYSIKYDGEFIFSSFMQAYHIDLIEEQGKLHWSKFNALLAGLPEGTKLIEVMKIRAWKPQKGDSSKEKQRMRALQEEYALPD
;
A
#
# COMPACT_ATOMS: atom_id res chain seq x y z
N MET A 1 -0.30 1.99 14.83
CA MET A 1 -1.18 0.79 14.84
C MET A 1 -2.58 1.25 14.48
N PHE A 2 -3.30 0.52 13.61
CA PHE A 2 -4.65 0.87 13.19
C PHE A 2 -5.64 0.56 14.32
N ASP A 3 -6.11 1.59 15.02
CA ASP A 3 -6.97 1.47 16.20
C ASP A 3 -8.42 1.83 15.84
N ILE A 4 -9.29 0.81 15.75
CA ILE A 4 -10.70 0.99 15.39
C ILE A 4 -11.55 1.65 16.49
N SER A 5 -11.04 1.75 17.72
CA SER A 5 -11.74 2.41 18.82
C SER A 5 -11.68 3.94 18.73
N LYS A 6 -10.77 4.47 17.90
CA LYS A 6 -10.53 5.91 17.75
C LYS A 6 -10.88 6.37 16.34
N ARG A 7 -11.24 7.65 16.24
CA ARG A 7 -11.27 8.32 14.94
C ARG A 7 -9.85 8.49 14.42
N MET A 8 -9.72 8.49 13.10
CA MET A 8 -8.47 8.79 12.43
C MET A 8 -8.12 10.26 12.67
N ASP A 9 -6.95 10.51 13.25
CA ASP A 9 -6.45 11.85 13.48
C ASP A 9 -5.83 12.35 12.18
N ASP A 10 -6.64 12.92 11.30
CA ASP A 10 -6.22 13.40 9.98
C ASP A 10 -5.94 14.91 10.02
N ARG A 11 -5.14 15.32 11.01
CA ARG A 11 -4.85 16.73 11.27
C ARG A 11 -3.35 16.99 11.31
N LEU A 12 -2.96 18.06 10.63
CA LEU A 12 -1.63 18.64 10.66
C LEU A 12 -1.73 20.00 11.36
N VAL A 13 -0.99 20.19 12.45
CA VAL A 13 -0.96 21.45 13.21
C VAL A 13 0.39 22.11 12.99
N LEU A 14 0.41 23.28 12.36
CA LEU A 14 1.62 24.05 12.09
C LEU A 14 1.43 25.49 12.56
N ASN A 15 2.33 25.98 13.41
CA ASN A 15 2.32 27.36 13.91
C ASN A 15 0.96 27.82 14.46
N GLY A 16 0.26 26.92 15.16
CA GLY A 16 -1.08 27.18 15.73
C GLY A 16 -2.24 27.14 14.72
N LYS A 17 -1.98 26.86 13.44
CA LYS A 17 -3.00 26.63 12.41
C LYS A 17 -3.19 25.13 12.17
N GLU A 18 -4.43 24.70 12.11
CA GLU A 18 -4.82 23.33 11.82
C GLU A 18 -5.19 23.16 10.34
N TYR A 19 -4.69 22.09 9.73
CA TYR A 19 -4.99 21.67 8.37
C TYR A 19 -5.60 20.27 8.39
N GLN A 20 -6.74 20.10 7.71
CA GLN A 20 -7.32 18.78 7.45
C GLN A 20 -6.49 18.05 6.39
N LEU A 21 -6.14 16.79 6.67
CA LEU A 21 -5.49 15.91 5.72
C LEU A 21 -6.54 15.10 4.93
N PHE A 22 -6.38 15.01 3.62
CA PHE A 22 -7.24 14.29 2.69
C PHE A 22 -6.55 13.00 2.22
N LEU A 23 -6.48 12.03 3.12
CA LEU A 23 -5.72 10.79 2.98
C LEU A 23 -6.54 9.65 2.35
N SER A 24 -7.37 9.93 1.35
CA SER A 24 -7.96 8.86 0.55
C SER A 24 -6.86 8.10 -0.20
N PHE A 25 -7.06 6.80 -0.43
CA PHE A 25 -6.02 5.95 -1.01
C PHE A 25 -5.54 6.48 -2.36
N ASP A 26 -6.45 6.97 -3.21
CA ASP A 26 -6.14 7.51 -4.52
C ASP A 26 -5.33 8.82 -4.44
N ASN A 27 -5.58 9.65 -3.42
CA ASN A 27 -4.79 10.86 -3.20
C ASN A 27 -3.36 10.53 -2.79
N VAL A 28 -3.19 9.55 -1.89
CA VAL A 28 -1.86 9.09 -1.48
C VAL A 28 -1.11 8.44 -2.65
N LEU A 29 -1.78 7.61 -3.45
CA LEU A 29 -1.17 7.01 -4.64
C LEU A 29 -0.76 8.07 -5.68
N LYS A 30 -1.58 9.09 -5.92
CA LYS A 30 -1.23 10.23 -6.80
C LYS A 30 0.03 10.95 -6.30
N VAL A 31 0.21 11.08 -4.99
CA VAL A 31 1.44 11.64 -4.40
C VAL A 31 2.64 10.73 -4.67
N PHE A 32 2.50 9.42 -4.48
CA PHE A 32 3.58 8.47 -4.78
C PHE A 32 3.97 8.44 -6.26
N ASP A 33 2.98 8.45 -7.16
CA ASP A 33 3.21 8.52 -8.60
C ASP A 33 3.98 9.79 -8.97
N MET A 34 3.62 10.94 -8.39
CA MET A 34 4.33 12.20 -8.58
C MET A 34 5.77 12.14 -8.04
N TRP A 35 6.00 11.46 -6.91
CA TRP A 35 7.35 11.27 -6.37
C TRP A 35 8.24 10.42 -7.28
N SER A 36 7.69 9.37 -7.89
CA SER A 36 8.40 8.48 -8.81
C SER A 36 8.51 9.02 -10.25
N ASP A 37 7.86 10.14 -10.56
CA ASP A 37 7.87 10.73 -11.89
C ASP A 37 8.97 11.79 -12.03
N ASP A 38 9.95 11.51 -12.88
CA ASP A 38 11.12 12.37 -13.13
C ASP A 38 10.79 13.65 -13.92
N ARG A 39 9.56 13.75 -14.47
CA ARG A 39 9.10 14.97 -15.15
C ARG A 39 8.83 16.11 -14.17
N PHE A 40 8.65 15.81 -12.89
CA PHE A 40 8.44 16.81 -11.84
C PHE A 40 9.78 17.26 -11.24
N PRO A 41 10.07 18.57 -11.17
CA PRO A 41 11.26 19.07 -10.50
C PRO A 41 11.27 18.67 -9.03
N VAL A 42 12.36 18.04 -8.56
CA VAL A 42 12.49 17.53 -7.19
C VAL A 42 12.22 18.62 -6.14
N GLN A 43 12.64 19.85 -6.42
CA GLN A 43 12.56 21.01 -5.52
C GLN A 43 11.12 21.48 -5.24
N ILE A 44 10.13 21.04 -6.03
CA ILE A 44 8.73 21.40 -5.84
C ILE A 44 7.86 20.22 -5.38
N LYS A 45 8.39 18.99 -5.40
CA LYS A 45 7.63 17.77 -5.05
C LYS A 45 7.02 17.82 -3.65
N PRO A 46 7.74 18.25 -2.59
CA PRO A 46 7.15 18.34 -1.25
C PRO A 46 5.97 19.32 -1.18
N GLN A 47 6.08 20.48 -1.84
CA GLN A 47 5.02 21.48 -1.89
C GLN A 47 3.78 20.92 -2.59
N LEU A 48 3.98 20.29 -3.76
CA LEU A 48 2.88 19.66 -4.50
C LEU A 48 2.21 18.55 -3.68
N ALA A 49 2.99 17.73 -2.98
CA ALA A 49 2.46 16.71 -2.09
C ALA A 49 1.60 17.32 -0.98
N LEU A 50 2.11 18.35 -0.28
CA LEU A 50 1.36 19.00 0.81
C LEU A 50 0.10 19.69 0.31
N VAL A 51 0.16 20.40 -0.82
CA VAL A 51 -1.03 20.98 -1.47
C VAL A 51 -2.05 19.88 -1.79
N LYS A 52 -1.60 18.74 -2.33
CA LYS A 52 -2.48 17.61 -2.66
C LYS A 52 -3.12 16.98 -1.41
N LEU A 53 -2.36 16.85 -0.33
CA LEU A 53 -2.80 16.20 0.91
C LEU A 53 -3.62 17.12 1.83
N THR A 54 -3.54 18.43 1.68
CA THR A 54 -4.25 19.40 2.54
C THR A 54 -5.30 20.22 1.80
N ASN A 55 -5.28 20.19 0.46
CA ASN A 55 -6.04 21.09 -0.41
C ASN A 55 -5.83 22.59 -0.07
N SER A 56 -4.68 22.95 0.53
CA SER A 56 -4.36 24.32 0.93
C SER A 56 -3.31 24.94 0.02
N SER A 57 -3.54 26.19 -0.39
CA SER A 57 -2.55 26.97 -1.14
C SER A 57 -1.37 27.46 -0.31
N ASP A 58 -1.44 27.35 1.02
CA ASP A 58 -0.40 27.86 1.92
C ASP A 58 0.95 27.18 1.70
N PHE A 59 0.93 25.93 1.22
CA PHE A 59 2.12 25.13 0.95
C PHE A 59 2.74 25.38 -0.43
N LYS A 60 2.15 26.24 -1.28
CA LYS A 60 2.66 26.46 -2.65
C LYS A 60 4.01 27.17 -2.69
N ASN A 61 4.21 28.11 -1.77
CA ASN A 61 5.33 29.07 -1.81
C ASN A 61 6.30 28.93 -0.64
N ILE A 62 6.19 27.85 0.15
CA ILE A 62 7.16 27.54 1.19
C ILE A 62 8.45 27.01 0.56
N ASP A 63 9.57 27.27 1.23
CA ASP A 63 10.87 26.76 0.78
C ASP A 63 10.92 25.23 0.81
N PHE A 64 11.80 24.66 0.00
CA PHE A 64 11.90 23.22 -0.19
C PHE A 64 12.19 22.45 1.10
N GLU A 65 13.10 22.96 1.94
CA GLU A 65 13.54 22.26 3.15
C GLU A 65 12.41 22.21 4.18
N THR A 66 11.74 23.33 4.41
CA THR A 66 10.54 23.39 5.26
C THR A 66 9.44 22.48 4.73
N ALA A 67 9.17 22.50 3.43
CA ALA A 67 8.15 21.65 2.81
C ALA A 67 8.49 20.16 2.95
N LEU A 68 9.75 19.79 2.77
CA LEU A 68 10.23 18.42 2.91
C LEU A 68 10.08 17.93 4.36
N ASN A 69 10.44 18.75 5.34
CA ASN A 69 10.29 18.42 6.76
C ASN A 69 8.82 18.19 7.14
N ILE A 70 7.92 19.09 6.73
CA ILE A 70 6.48 18.95 6.98
C ILE A 70 5.92 17.70 6.29
N TYR A 71 6.28 17.49 5.02
CA TYR A 71 5.86 16.30 4.28
C TYR A 71 6.35 15.02 4.96
N SER A 72 7.59 15.00 5.45
CA SER A 72 8.16 13.83 6.13
C SER A 72 7.42 13.52 7.43
N GLU A 73 7.05 14.54 8.21
CA GLU A 73 6.21 14.36 9.40
C GLU A 73 4.84 13.77 9.04
N VAL A 74 4.16 14.35 8.03
CA VAL A 74 2.88 13.82 7.54
C VAL A 74 3.04 12.37 7.07
N PHE A 75 4.12 12.08 6.35
CA PHE A 75 4.40 10.78 5.82
C PHE A 75 4.59 9.76 6.94
N ASP A 76 5.50 10.02 7.89
CA ASP A 76 5.81 9.08 8.97
C ASP A 76 4.64 8.88 9.93
N LYS A 77 3.86 9.94 10.23
CA LYS A 77 2.74 9.86 11.17
C LYS A 77 1.47 9.25 10.56
N HIS A 78 1.15 9.57 9.31
CA HIS A 78 -0.17 9.23 8.73
C HIS A 78 -0.11 8.28 7.54
N ILE A 79 0.94 8.32 6.71
CA ILE A 79 1.00 7.59 5.44
C ILE A 79 1.77 6.29 5.57
N LYS A 80 2.88 6.29 6.31
CA LYS A 80 3.74 5.13 6.49
C LYS A 80 2.98 4.04 7.23
N SER A 81 2.35 3.16 6.45
CA SER A 81 1.84 1.91 6.97
C SER A 81 3.04 1.02 7.24
N VAL A 82 3.35 0.82 8.53
CA VAL A 82 3.97 -0.44 8.95
C VAL A 82 3.08 -1.52 8.36
N ARG A 83 3.62 -2.31 7.43
CA ARG A 83 2.86 -3.34 6.70
C ARG A 83 2.00 -4.08 7.72
N ALA A 84 0.68 -4.03 7.60
CA ALA A 84 -0.20 -4.75 8.51
C ALA A 84 0.10 -6.26 8.47
N ILE A 85 0.69 -6.75 7.37
CA ILE A 85 1.20 -8.11 7.24
C ILE A 85 2.36 -8.40 8.23
N ASP A 86 3.13 -7.38 8.61
CA ASP A 86 4.19 -7.46 9.63
C ASP A 86 3.67 -7.15 11.05
N ALA A 87 2.45 -6.62 11.19
CA ALA A 87 1.90 -6.12 12.47
C ALA A 87 0.61 -6.81 12.97
N VAL A 88 -0.06 -7.62 12.15
CA VAL A 88 -1.25 -8.37 12.59
C VAL A 88 -0.80 -9.71 13.16
N GLU A 89 -0.92 -9.86 14.47
CA GLU A 89 -0.95 -11.18 15.12
C GLU A 89 -2.30 -11.82 14.78
N ARG A 90 -2.28 -13.04 14.24
CA ARG A 90 -3.51 -13.83 14.01
C ARG A 90 -3.72 -14.69 15.25
N TYR A 91 -4.94 -14.69 15.79
CA TYR A 91 -5.31 -15.52 16.93
C TYR A 91 -6.16 -16.71 16.46
N ASP A 92 -5.97 -17.88 17.04
CA ASP A 92 -6.87 -19.02 16.83
C ASP A 92 -8.19 -18.85 17.60
N LEU A 93 -9.12 -19.81 17.46
CA LEU A 93 -10.42 -19.78 18.15
C LEU A 93 -10.27 -19.87 19.68
N GLU A 94 -9.11 -20.29 20.17
CA GLU A 94 -8.75 -20.35 21.59
C GLU A 94 -7.96 -19.12 22.08
N GLY A 95 -7.71 -18.13 21.21
CA GLY A 95 -7.03 -16.88 21.55
C GLY A 95 -5.50 -16.97 21.61
N ASN A 96 -4.89 -18.05 21.12
CA ASN A 96 -3.44 -18.17 21.03
C ASN A 96 -2.91 -17.48 19.78
N VAL A 97 -1.74 -16.84 19.90
CA VAL A 97 -1.02 -16.28 18.74
C VAL A 97 -0.61 -17.44 17.83
N ILE A 98 -1.17 -17.49 16.62
CA ILE A 98 -0.76 -18.44 15.60
C ILE A 98 0.68 -18.08 15.21
N PRO A 99 1.67 -18.97 15.44
CA PRO A 99 3.06 -18.67 15.11
C PRO A 99 3.15 -18.33 13.63
N ARG A 100 3.68 -17.14 13.33
CA ARG A 100 4.02 -16.79 11.96
C ARG A 100 4.96 -17.88 11.46
N LYS A 101 4.61 -18.57 10.38
CA LYS A 101 5.65 -19.09 9.52
C LYS A 101 6.42 -17.83 9.08
N PRO A 102 7.72 -17.70 9.38
CA PRO A 102 8.51 -16.68 8.72
C PRO A 102 8.17 -16.84 7.24
N ARG A 103 7.75 -15.76 6.58
CA ARG A 103 7.95 -15.78 5.14
C ARG A 103 9.45 -16.05 5.02
N GLU A 104 9.81 -17.19 4.45
CA GLU A 104 11.10 -17.26 3.78
C GLU A 104 11.07 -16.03 2.90
N ASP A 105 11.85 -15.03 3.29
CA ASP A 105 12.18 -13.94 2.41
C ASP A 105 12.47 -14.61 1.06
N SER A 106 11.71 -14.24 0.04
CA SER A 106 12.17 -14.48 -1.32
C SER A 106 13.64 -14.04 -1.31
N ASP A 107 14.53 -14.97 -1.64
CA ASP A 107 16.00 -14.91 -1.49
C ASP A 107 16.62 -13.71 -2.27
N ASP A 108 15.75 -12.95 -2.95
CA ASP A 108 15.97 -11.89 -3.90
C ASP A 108 15.43 -10.52 -3.42
N GLY A 109 14.69 -10.45 -2.30
CA GLY A 109 14.13 -9.20 -1.75
C GLY A 109 13.08 -8.49 -2.62
N LYS A 110 12.65 -9.08 -3.73
CA LYS A 110 11.70 -8.47 -4.68
C LYS A 110 10.27 -8.45 -4.09
N PRO A 111 9.52 -7.34 -4.24
CA PRO A 111 8.15 -7.25 -3.75
C PRO A 111 7.21 -8.21 -4.49
N LEU A 112 6.36 -8.93 -3.77
CA LEU A 112 5.41 -9.89 -4.36
C LEU A 112 4.23 -9.22 -5.08
N TYR A 113 4.01 -7.93 -4.85
CA TYR A 113 3.00 -7.14 -5.55
C TYR A 113 3.40 -5.67 -5.63
N SER A 114 2.81 -4.96 -6.59
CA SER A 114 2.94 -3.51 -6.78
C SER A 114 1.55 -2.92 -6.96
N ILE A 115 1.16 -1.95 -6.11
CA ILE A 115 -0.14 -1.28 -6.26
C ILE A 115 -0.28 -0.61 -7.64
N LYS A 116 0.83 -0.15 -8.21
CA LYS A 116 0.87 0.49 -9.54
C LYS A 116 0.60 -0.49 -10.67
N TYR A 117 1.18 -1.70 -10.64
CA TYR A 117 1.10 -2.66 -11.73
C TYR A 117 0.01 -3.72 -11.54
N ASP A 118 -0.39 -3.99 -10.31
CA ASP A 118 -1.41 -4.98 -9.97
C ASP A 118 -2.80 -4.34 -9.73
N GLY A 119 -3.04 -3.16 -10.28
CA GLY A 119 -4.30 -2.41 -10.08
C GLY A 119 -5.55 -3.24 -10.39
N GLU A 120 -5.55 -4.01 -11.48
CA GLU A 120 -6.66 -4.89 -11.88
C GLU A 120 -6.87 -6.06 -10.89
N PHE A 121 -5.78 -6.64 -10.39
CA PHE A 121 -5.85 -7.72 -9.39
C PHE A 121 -6.32 -7.20 -8.04
N ILE A 122 -5.87 -6.01 -7.64
CA ILE A 122 -6.33 -5.33 -6.42
C ILE A 122 -7.82 -5.00 -6.55
N PHE A 123 -8.24 -4.37 -7.66
CA PHE A 123 -9.64 -4.03 -7.91
C PHE A 123 -10.55 -5.27 -7.85
N SER A 124 -10.24 -6.30 -8.63
CA SER A 124 -11.02 -7.53 -8.65
C SER A 124 -11.06 -8.22 -7.29
N SER A 125 -9.95 -8.21 -6.53
CA SER A 125 -9.90 -8.79 -5.19
C SER A 125 -10.72 -8.02 -4.18
N PHE A 126 -10.74 -6.69 -4.24
CA PHE A 126 -11.59 -5.86 -3.38
C PHE A 126 -13.07 -6.07 -3.67
N MET A 127 -13.44 -6.16 -4.95
CA MET A 127 -14.82 -6.48 -5.33
C MET A 127 -15.23 -7.89 -4.91
N GLN A 128 -14.36 -8.88 -5.10
CA GLN A 128 -14.63 -10.27 -4.72
C GLN A 128 -14.77 -10.44 -3.20
N ALA A 129 -13.89 -9.85 -2.41
CA ALA A 129 -13.82 -10.10 -0.97
C ALA A 129 -14.76 -9.20 -0.15
N TYR A 130 -14.92 -7.95 -0.56
CA TYR A 130 -15.57 -6.93 0.26
C TYR A 130 -16.73 -6.22 -0.44
N HIS A 131 -16.94 -6.50 -1.73
CA HIS A 131 -17.88 -5.76 -2.58
C HIS A 131 -17.63 -4.25 -2.60
N ILE A 132 -16.35 -3.86 -2.55
CA ILE A 132 -15.91 -2.46 -2.59
C ILE A 132 -15.41 -2.12 -3.99
N ASP A 133 -16.10 -1.20 -4.65
CA ASP A 133 -15.66 -0.61 -5.91
C ASP A 133 -14.65 0.51 -5.61
N LEU A 134 -13.37 0.25 -5.87
CA LEU A 134 -12.30 1.21 -5.60
C LEU A 134 -12.38 2.47 -6.48
N ILE A 135 -13.05 2.41 -7.64
CA ILE A 135 -13.23 3.58 -8.50
C ILE A 135 -14.26 4.52 -7.88
N GLU A 136 -15.36 3.98 -7.36
CA GLU A 136 -16.40 4.77 -6.67
C GLU A 136 -15.95 5.29 -5.29
N GLU A 137 -14.96 4.63 -4.68
CA GLU A 137 -14.38 5.00 -3.39
C GLU A 137 -13.23 6.01 -3.46
N GLN A 138 -12.88 6.51 -4.65
CA GLN A 138 -11.90 7.59 -4.80
C GLN A 138 -12.34 8.84 -4.04
N GLY A 139 -11.41 9.44 -3.30
CA GLY A 139 -11.68 10.58 -2.40
C GLY A 139 -12.37 10.21 -1.08
N LYS A 140 -12.78 8.95 -0.87
CA LYS A 140 -13.57 8.51 0.29
C LYS A 140 -12.83 7.48 1.16
N LEU A 141 -12.32 6.40 0.54
CA LEU A 141 -11.69 5.32 1.27
C LEU A 141 -10.31 5.74 1.79
N HIS A 142 -10.22 5.93 3.11
CA HIS A 142 -8.99 6.34 3.78
C HIS A 142 -7.84 5.35 3.58
N TRP A 143 -6.62 5.86 3.44
CA TRP A 143 -5.40 5.11 3.15
C TRP A 143 -5.14 3.95 4.12
N SER A 144 -5.28 4.17 5.43
CA SER A 144 -5.09 3.08 6.39
C SER A 144 -6.18 2.01 6.30
N LYS A 145 -7.42 2.37 5.93
CA LYS A 145 -8.50 1.40 5.71
C LYS A 145 -8.22 0.57 4.45
N PHE A 146 -7.81 1.22 3.37
CA PHE A 146 -7.36 0.56 2.15
C PHE A 146 -6.23 -0.44 2.44
N ASN A 147 -5.19 -0.04 3.19
CA ASN A 147 -4.10 -0.94 3.56
C ASN A 147 -4.56 -2.11 4.46
N ALA A 148 -5.46 -1.87 5.40
CA ALA A 148 -6.02 -2.93 6.24
C ALA A 148 -6.81 -3.96 5.40
N LEU A 149 -7.65 -3.49 4.47
CA LEU A 149 -8.40 -4.36 3.55
C LEU A 149 -7.48 -5.14 2.60
N LEU A 150 -6.47 -4.47 2.05
CA LEU A 150 -5.48 -5.09 1.16
C LEU A 150 -4.67 -6.18 1.88
N ALA A 151 -4.21 -5.92 3.10
CA ALA A 151 -3.49 -6.89 3.92
C ALA A 151 -4.40 -8.04 4.44
N GLY A 152 -5.69 -7.78 4.56
CA GLY A 152 -6.72 -8.73 5.01
C GLY A 152 -7.33 -9.58 3.90
N LEU A 153 -6.88 -9.45 2.64
CA LEU A 153 -7.47 -10.17 1.52
C LEU A 153 -7.49 -11.70 1.78
N PRO A 154 -8.66 -12.36 1.62
CA PRO A 154 -8.77 -13.79 1.85
C PRO A 154 -8.06 -14.61 0.78
N GLU A 155 -7.77 -15.87 1.10
CA GLU A 155 -7.27 -16.83 0.12
C GLU A 155 -8.27 -17.03 -1.03
N GLY A 156 -7.75 -17.27 -2.23
CA GLY A 156 -8.58 -17.43 -3.45
C GLY A 156 -8.99 -16.10 -4.10
N THR A 157 -8.55 -14.96 -3.57
CA THR A 157 -8.63 -13.69 -4.31
C THR A 157 -7.53 -13.61 -5.36
N LYS A 158 -7.83 -12.95 -6.48
CA LYS A 158 -6.92 -12.88 -7.64
C LYS A 158 -5.52 -12.37 -7.27
N LEU A 159 -5.42 -11.35 -6.42
CA LEU A 159 -4.13 -10.82 -5.98
C LEU A 159 -3.35 -11.83 -5.14
N ILE A 160 -4.02 -12.54 -4.22
CA ILE A 160 -3.38 -13.55 -3.38
C ILE A 160 -2.90 -14.74 -4.22
N GLU A 161 -3.65 -15.14 -5.24
CA GLU A 161 -3.22 -16.17 -6.19
C GLU A 161 -1.97 -15.74 -6.97
N VAL A 162 -1.95 -14.51 -7.50
CA VAL A 162 -0.79 -13.96 -8.21
C VAL A 162 0.43 -13.89 -7.29
N MET A 163 0.26 -13.44 -6.04
CA MET A 163 1.35 -13.43 -5.05
C MET A 163 1.87 -14.85 -4.76
N LYS A 164 0.99 -15.86 -4.66
CA LYS A 164 1.37 -17.27 -4.50
C LYS A 164 2.16 -17.78 -5.70
N ILE A 165 1.77 -17.42 -6.93
CA ILE A 165 2.51 -17.75 -8.16
C ILE A 165 3.90 -17.10 -8.14
N ARG A 166 4.00 -15.80 -7.87
CA ARG A 166 5.28 -15.08 -7.81
C ARG A 166 6.20 -15.63 -6.72
N ALA A 167 5.66 -15.99 -5.56
CA ALA A 167 6.43 -16.56 -4.45
C ALA A 167 6.76 -18.06 -4.63
N TRP A 168 6.21 -18.73 -5.65
CA TRP A 168 6.37 -20.16 -5.81
C TRP A 168 7.83 -20.54 -6.08
N LYS A 169 8.30 -21.58 -5.38
CA LYS A 169 9.61 -22.20 -5.59
C LYS A 169 9.41 -23.69 -5.89
N PRO A 170 10.19 -24.28 -6.82
CA PRO A 170 10.09 -25.69 -7.14
C PRO A 170 10.46 -26.57 -5.95
N GLN A 171 9.68 -27.61 -5.69
CA GLN A 171 9.95 -28.58 -4.63
C GLN A 171 10.55 -29.89 -5.17
N LYS A 172 11.17 -30.66 -4.26
CA LYS A 172 11.70 -31.99 -4.56
C LYS A 172 10.53 -32.95 -4.76
N GLY A 173 10.37 -33.46 -5.99
CA GLY A 173 9.25 -34.32 -6.37
C GLY A 173 8.30 -33.70 -7.41
N ASP A 174 8.38 -32.38 -7.61
CA ASP A 174 7.57 -31.71 -8.64
C ASP A 174 7.94 -32.22 -10.04
N SER A 175 6.92 -32.56 -10.81
CA SER A 175 7.09 -33.01 -12.20
C SER A 175 7.69 -31.91 -13.07
N SER A 176 8.45 -32.29 -14.11
CA SER A 176 9.01 -31.33 -15.07
C SER A 176 7.92 -30.45 -15.70
N LYS A 177 6.74 -31.04 -15.99
CA LYS A 177 5.59 -30.34 -16.57
C LYS A 177 5.02 -29.28 -15.63
N GLU A 178 4.88 -29.59 -14.35
CA GLU A 178 4.37 -28.62 -13.37
C GLU A 178 5.34 -27.46 -13.16
N LYS A 179 6.64 -27.74 -13.09
CA LYS A 179 7.67 -26.70 -13.02
C LYS A 179 7.62 -25.77 -14.23
N GLN A 180 7.44 -26.32 -15.42
CA GLN A 180 7.34 -25.53 -16.64
C GLN A 180 6.08 -24.65 -16.63
N ARG A 181 4.94 -25.20 -16.21
CA ARG A 181 3.68 -24.45 -16.08
C ARG A 181 3.82 -23.29 -15.09
N MET A 182 4.38 -23.54 -13.90
CA MET A 182 4.54 -22.51 -12.88
C MET A 182 5.51 -21.41 -13.31
N ARG A 183 6.59 -21.75 -14.03
CA ARG A 183 7.51 -20.75 -14.61
C ARG A 183 6.83 -19.87 -15.65
N ALA A 184 6.02 -20.45 -16.53
CA ALA A 184 5.25 -19.68 -17.52
C ALA A 184 4.28 -18.70 -16.84
N LEU A 185 3.61 -19.12 -15.76
CA LEU A 185 2.75 -18.23 -14.97
C LEU A 185 3.55 -17.14 -14.24
N GLN A 186 4.75 -17.45 -13.73
CA GLN A 186 5.62 -16.44 -13.12
C GLN A 186 6.09 -15.39 -14.13
N GLU A 187 6.33 -15.79 -15.38
CA GLU A 187 6.65 -14.87 -16.48
C GLU A 187 5.44 -14.02 -16.88
N GLU A 188 4.25 -14.63 -17.02
CA GLU A 188 3.00 -13.92 -17.32
C GLU A 188 2.67 -12.85 -16.27
N TYR A 189 2.84 -13.19 -14.99
CA TYR A 189 2.54 -12.30 -13.88
C TYR A 189 3.76 -11.52 -13.38
N ALA A 190 4.88 -11.50 -14.10
CA ALA A 190 6.07 -10.77 -13.66
C ALA A 190 5.78 -9.27 -13.52
N LEU A 191 6.36 -8.65 -12.48
CA LEU A 191 6.38 -7.19 -12.38
C LEU A 191 7.45 -6.64 -13.33
N PRO A 192 7.24 -5.48 -13.96
CA PRO A 192 8.29 -4.78 -14.70
C PRO A 192 9.52 -4.50 -13.80
N ASP A 193 10.71 -4.59 -14.38
CA ASP A 193 11.97 -4.18 -13.74
C ASP A 193 12.06 -2.65 -13.56
#